data_AF-A0A6B3GDA6-F1
#
_entry.id   AF-A0A6B3GDA6-F1
#
_cell.length_a   1.000
_cell.length_b   1.000
_cell.length_c   1.000
_cell.angle_alpha   90.00
_cell.angle_beta   90.00
_cell.angle_gamma   90.00
#
_symmetry.space_group_name_H-M   'P 1'
#
loop_
_entity.id
_entity.type
_entity.pdbx_description
1 polymer ?
#
loop_
_entity_poly.entity_id
_entity_poly.type
_entity_poly.pdbx_seq_one_letter_code
_entity_poly.pdbx_strand_id
1 'polypeptide(L)' 'MTPVPPPAVELSADQARRIALRAQGFLGAPDRRAGVPGVLRHLGAVQLDTISVLARSHELIPYARL' A
#
# COMPACT_ATOMS: atom_id res chain seq x y z
N MET A 1 2.11 40.65 5.63
CA MET A 1 2.95 39.52 6.05
C MET A 1 2.97 38.52 4.91
N THR A 2 4.12 38.24 4.33
CA THR A 2 4.26 37.25 3.24
C THR A 2 4.34 35.86 3.88
N PRO A 3 3.47 34.89 3.50
CA PRO A 3 3.56 33.55 4.06
C PRO A 3 4.85 32.86 3.61
N VAL A 4 5.50 32.17 4.54
CA VAL A 4 6.64 31.30 4.24
C VAL A 4 6.11 30.06 3.51
N PRO A 5 6.75 29.63 2.41
CA PRO A 5 6.32 28.42 1.71
C PRO A 5 6.47 27.18 2.62
N PRO A 6 5.60 26.17 2.48
CA PRO A 6 5.70 24.95 3.25
C PRO A 6 7.01 24.22 2.93
N PRO A 7 7.57 23.46 3.89
CA PRO A 7 8.75 22.65 3.62
C PRO A 7 8.48 21.66 2.50
N ALA A 8 9.37 21.62 1.52
CA ALA A 8 9.31 20.72 0.37
C ALA A 8 10.56 19.85 0.32
N VAL A 9 10.38 18.59 -0.10
CA VAL A 9 11.48 17.65 -0.37
C VAL A 9 11.37 17.19 -1.82
N GLU A 10 12.47 17.26 -2.56
CA GLU A 10 12.53 16.69 -3.90
C GLU A 10 12.86 15.21 -3.81
N LEU A 11 12.11 14.39 -4.56
CA LEU A 11 12.31 12.95 -4.65
C LEU A 11 12.58 12.57 -6.10
N SER A 12 13.64 11.77 -6.30
CA SER A 12 13.80 11.06 -7.58
C SER A 12 12.69 10.03 -7.76
N ALA A 13 12.45 9.62 -9.01
CA ALA A 13 11.46 8.60 -9.32
C ALA A 13 11.71 7.28 -8.56
N ASP A 14 12.97 6.91 -8.34
CA ASP A 14 13.33 5.69 -7.59
C ASP A 14 13.13 5.83 -6.08
N GLN A 15 13.28 7.03 -5.53
CA GLN A 15 12.93 7.30 -4.13
C GLN A 15 11.41 7.24 -3.94
N ALA A 16 10.65 7.92 -4.80
CA ALA A 16 9.19 7.90 -4.78
C ALA A 16 8.63 6.47 -4.95
N ARG A 17 9.18 5.70 -5.89
CA ARG A 17 8.81 4.28 -6.10
C ARG A 17 9.05 3.43 -4.86
N ARG A 18 10.22 3.55 -4.22
CA ARG A 18 10.53 2.79 -2.99
C ARG A 18 9.57 3.14 -1.86
N ILE A 19 9.25 4.41 -1.68
CA ILE A 19 8.27 4.87 -0.68
C ILE A 19 6.90 4.25 -0.97
N ALA A 20 6.41 4.34 -2.20
CA ALA A 20 5.11 3.77 -2.59
C ALA A 20 5.05 2.26 -2.38
N LEU A 21 6.08 1.52 -2.80
CA LEU A 21 6.15 0.07 -2.63
C LEU A 21 6.20 -0.33 -1.16
N ARG A 22 6.94 0.40 -0.32
CA ARG A 22 6.98 0.15 1.12
C ARG A 22 5.65 0.50 1.80
N ALA A 23 5.02 1.61 1.44
CA ALA A 23 3.70 2.01 1.94
C ALA A 23 2.59 1.04 1.54
N GLN A 24 2.76 0.31 0.43
CA GLN A 24 1.88 -0.78 0.02
C GLN A 24 2.32 -2.13 0.61
N GLY A 25 3.37 -2.21 1.42
CA GLY A 25 3.80 -3.49 2.01
C GLY A 25 4.41 -4.48 1.00
N PHE A 26 4.84 -4.02 -0.18
CA PHE A 26 5.57 -4.84 -1.16
C PHE A 26 7.07 -4.95 -0.86
N LEU A 27 7.60 -4.11 0.04
CA LEU A 27 9.00 -4.12 0.45
C LEU A 27 9.15 -4.24 1.97
N GLY A 28 9.95 -5.21 2.40
CA GLY A 28 10.20 -5.52 3.82
C GLY A 28 9.61 -6.87 4.22
N ALA A 29 9.67 -7.19 5.51
CA ALA A 29 9.05 -8.40 6.06
C ALA A 29 7.65 -8.06 6.59
N PRO A 30 6.57 -8.64 6.04
CA PRO A 30 5.22 -8.43 6.56
C PRO A 30 5.05 -9.14 7.92
N ASP A 31 4.23 -8.57 8.80
CA ASP A 31 3.78 -9.26 10.01
C ASP A 31 2.73 -10.32 9.65
N ARG A 32 3.23 -11.54 9.39
CA ARG A 32 2.40 -12.68 9.00
C ARG A 32 1.39 -13.09 10.05
N ARG A 33 1.61 -12.76 11.33
CA ARG A 33 0.68 -13.12 12.42
C ARG A 33 -0.60 -12.31 12.35
N ALA A 34 -0.53 -11.10 11.83
CA ALA A 34 -1.69 -10.21 11.71
C ALA A 34 -2.64 -10.63 10.56
N GLY A 35 -2.20 -11.47 9.63
CA GLY A 35 -3.02 -12.00 8.54
C GLY A 35 -3.65 -10.92 7.64
N VAL A 36 -4.73 -11.29 6.94
CA VAL A 36 -5.51 -10.37 6.09
C VAL A 36 -6.01 -9.13 6.86
N PRO A 37 -6.50 -9.22 8.11
CA PRO A 37 -6.89 -8.04 8.89
C PRO A 37 -5.74 -7.05 9.12
N GLY A 38 -4.52 -7.56 9.30
CA GLY A 38 -3.31 -6.75 9.40
C GLY A 38 -3.04 -5.98 8.11
N VAL A 39 -3.13 -6.66 6.96
CA VAL A 39 -2.96 -6.05 5.64
C VAL A 39 -4.00 -4.95 5.40
N LEU A 40 -5.29 -5.22 5.69
CA LEU A 40 -6.36 -4.23 5.50
C LEU A 40 -6.20 -3.01 6.42
N ARG A 41 -5.81 -3.22 7.68
CA ARG A 41 -5.54 -2.11 8.62
C ARG A 41 -4.37 -1.25 8.15
N HIS A 42 -3.35 -1.85 7.55
CA HIS A 42 -2.20 -1.12 7.01
C HIS A 42 -2.55 -0.29 5.77
N LEU A 43 -3.31 -0.88 4.84
CA LEU A 43 -3.68 -0.22 3.58
C LEU A 43 -4.82 0.80 3.74
N GLY A 44 -5.68 0.64 4.75
CA GLY A 44 -6.79 1.54 5.05
C GLY A 44 -7.99 1.45 4.09
N ALA A 45 -7.84 0.77 2.95
CA ALA A 45 -8.90 0.55 1.98
C ALA A 45 -8.67 -0.73 1.17
N VAL A 46 -9.75 -1.26 0.60
CA VAL A 46 -9.71 -2.30 -0.43
C VAL A 46 -10.64 -1.89 -1.57
N GLN A 47 -10.16 -2.01 -2.81
CA GLN A 47 -10.99 -1.85 -3.99
C GLN A 47 -11.82 -3.13 -4.15
N LEU A 48 -13.15 -3.02 -4.11
CA LEU A 48 -14.03 -4.12 -4.45
C LEU A 48 -14.26 -4.12 -5.96
N ASP A 49 -13.73 -5.13 -6.62
CA ASP A 49 -14.03 -5.44 -8.03
C ASP A 49 -14.99 -6.65 -8.07
N THR A 50 -16.07 -6.55 -8.84
CA THR A 50 -17.10 -7.59 -9.00
C THR A 50 -16.81 -8.55 -10.15
N ILE A 51 -15.68 -8.39 -10.86
CA ILE A 51 -15.26 -9.34 -11.89
C ILE A 51 -14.80 -10.65 -11.24
N SER A 52 -15.53 -11.73 -11.54
CA SER A 52 -15.31 -13.06 -10.96
C SER A 52 -14.54 -13.95 -11.94
N VAL A 53 -13.27 -14.21 -11.66
CA VAL A 53 -12.47 -15.25 -12.36
C VAL A 53 -11.61 -15.98 -11.34
N LEU A 54 -11.80 -17.29 -11.21
CA LEU A 54 -11.15 -18.24 -10.27
C LEU A 54 -11.31 -17.91 -8.76
N ALA A 55 -11.20 -16.64 -8.36
CA ALA A 55 -11.50 -16.06 -7.06
C ALA A 55 -11.98 -14.60 -7.26
N ARG A 56 -12.47 -13.94 -6.21
CA ARG A 56 -12.74 -12.49 -6.32
C ARG A 56 -11.41 -11.75 -6.40
N SER A 57 -11.20 -10.91 -7.42
CA SER A 57 -9.91 -10.23 -7.66
C SER A 57 -9.38 -9.48 -6.43
N HIS A 58 -10.27 -8.90 -5.63
CA HIS A 58 -9.94 -8.17 -4.41
C HIS A 58 -9.48 -9.05 -3.24
N GLU A 59 -9.65 -10.37 -3.32
CA GLU A 59 -9.10 -11.33 -2.35
C GLU A 59 -7.66 -11.73 -2.68
N LEU A 60 -7.25 -11.70 -3.95
CA LEU A 60 -5.89 -12.10 -4.36
C LEU A 60 -4.82 -11.16 -3.78
N ILE A 61 -5.12 -9.85 -3.71
CA ILE A 61 -4.21 -8.83 -3.20
C ILE A 61 -3.76 -9.10 -1.76
N PRO A 62 -4.66 -9.30 -0.76
CA PRO A 62 -4.24 -9.56 0.60
C PRO A 62 -3.52 -10.90 0.75
N TYR A 63 -3.91 -11.95 0.03
CA TYR A 63 -3.22 -13.25 0.12
C TYR A 63 -1.81 -13.22 -0.48
N ALA A 64 -1.54 -12.42 -1.50
CA ALA A 64 -0.21 -12.24 -2.06
C ALA A 64 0.78 -11.51 -1.12
N ARG A 65 0.30 -10.95 0.00
CA ARG A 65 1.09 -10.15 0.96
C ARG A 65 1.31 -10.84 2.31
N LEU A 66 0.89 -12.10 2.45
CA LEU A 66 1.13 -12.95 3.62
C LEU A 66 2.45 -13.73 3.50
#